data_AF-Q91302-F1
#
_entry.id   AF-Q91302-F1
#
_cell.length_a   1.000
_cell.length_b   1.000
_cell.length_c   1.000
_cell.angle_alpha   90.00
_cell.angle_beta   90.00
_cell.angle_gamma   90.00
#
_symmetry.space_group_name_H-M   'P 1'
#
loop_
_entity.id
_entity.type
_entity.pdbx_description
1 polymer ?
#
loop_
_entity_poly.entity_id
_entity_poly.type
_entity_poly.pdbx_seq_one_letter_code
_entity_poly.pdbx_strand_id
1 'polypeptide(L)'
;LEAFGNAMTVRNDNSSRFGKFIRIHFGATGKLSSADIETYLLEKSRVTFQLPNERTYHIFYQIQSNKKPDIVEMLLITSNPYDYHYTSMGEISVKSIDDAEELMATDEAIDILGFNQEEKMGIYKLTGAGMHYGNMKFKQKPREDQAESDGTEDADKVSYLMGLNSSDLVKSLCNPRVKVGNEFVTKSQNVQQVYNSIGALARSVYEKLFLWMVTRINQRLDTKQSRQYFIGVLDIAGFEIFDFNTFEQLCINFTNEKLQQ
;
A
#
# COMPACT_ATOMS: atom_id res chain seq x y z
N LEU A 1 11.06 -3.59 1.51
CA LEU A 1 10.55 -2.19 1.50
C LEU A 1 10.29 -1.72 0.07
N GLU A 2 11.20 -1.95 -0.88
CA GLU A 2 11.01 -1.55 -2.28
C GLU A 2 9.76 -2.14 -2.91
N ALA A 3 9.49 -3.44 -2.78
CA ALA A 3 8.26 -4.05 -3.30
C ALA A 3 6.98 -3.28 -2.89
N PHE A 4 6.93 -2.75 -1.66
CA PHE A 4 5.75 -2.06 -1.11
C PHE A 4 5.81 -0.53 -1.16
N GLY A 5 6.98 0.04 -1.48
CA GLY A 5 7.23 1.47 -1.37
C GLY A 5 7.76 2.09 -2.65
N ASN A 6 8.19 1.29 -3.62
CA ASN A 6 8.66 1.75 -4.90
C ASN A 6 7.63 1.47 -5.99
N ALA A 7 7.62 2.34 -6.99
CA ALA A 7 6.80 2.21 -8.17
C ALA A 7 7.52 2.81 -9.38
N MET A 8 7.07 2.43 -10.57
CA MET A 8 7.57 3.03 -11.81
C MET A 8 6.87 4.37 -12.07
N THR A 9 7.69 5.37 -12.37
CA THR A 9 7.27 6.70 -12.84
C THR A 9 7.73 6.92 -14.27
N VAL A 10 7.34 8.06 -14.86
CA VAL A 10 7.73 8.46 -16.22
C VAL A 10 9.26 8.47 -16.45
N ARG A 11 10.06 8.70 -15.40
CA ARG A 11 11.52 8.88 -15.51
C ARG A 11 12.35 7.88 -14.71
N ASN A 12 11.71 7.05 -13.88
CA ASN A 12 12.42 6.10 -13.04
C ASN A 12 11.58 4.82 -12.87
N ASP A 13 12.13 3.72 -13.34
CA ASP A 13 11.50 2.40 -13.33
C ASP A 13 11.31 1.82 -11.92
N ASN A 14 12.14 2.22 -10.94
CA ASN A 14 12.11 1.75 -9.55
C ASN A 14 12.23 2.92 -8.57
N SER A 15 11.26 3.84 -8.62
CA SER A 15 11.29 5.07 -7.84
C SER A 15 10.73 4.87 -6.43
N SER A 16 11.52 5.15 -5.39
CA SER A 16 11.03 5.22 -4.00
C SER A 16 9.92 6.26 -3.88
N ARG A 17 8.72 5.85 -3.46
CA ARG A 17 7.54 6.72 -3.24
C ARG A 17 7.27 6.94 -1.75
N PHE A 18 8.34 6.89 -0.97
CA PHE A 18 8.41 7.20 0.45
C PHE A 18 9.82 7.71 0.75
N GLY A 19 9.95 8.56 1.77
CA GLY A 19 11.23 8.89 2.37
C GLY A 19 11.65 7.82 3.37
N LYS A 20 12.93 7.47 3.37
CA LYS A 20 13.56 6.44 4.20
C LYS A 20 14.77 7.05 4.89
N PHE A 21 14.74 7.12 6.21
CA PHE A 21 15.88 7.56 7.01
C PHE A 21 16.41 6.38 7.82
N ILE A 22 17.55 5.86 7.39
CA ILE A 22 18.21 4.70 8.02
C ILE A 22 19.23 5.23 9.02
N ARG A 23 19.06 4.88 10.30
CA ARG A 23 20.05 5.15 11.34
C ARG A 23 20.87 3.89 11.58
N ILE A 24 22.17 3.99 11.31
CA ILE A 24 23.14 2.94 11.61
C ILE A 24 23.81 3.31 12.93
N HIS A 25 23.54 2.56 14.00
CA HIS A 25 24.00 2.86 15.35
C HIS A 25 25.35 2.18 15.64
N PHE A 26 26.21 2.90 16.34
CA PHE A 26 27.52 2.44 16.78
C PHE A 26 27.64 2.53 18.31
N GLY A 27 28.32 1.53 18.88
CA GLY A 27 28.71 1.55 20.30
C GLY A 27 29.95 2.42 20.55
N ALA A 28 30.36 2.54 21.81
CA ALA A 28 31.51 3.35 22.25
C ALA A 28 32.83 3.05 21.52
N THR A 29 32.99 1.82 21.03
CA THR A 29 34.21 1.34 20.35
C THR A 29 34.14 1.46 18.83
N GLY A 30 33.09 2.07 18.27
CA GLY A 30 32.90 2.21 16.83
C GLY A 30 32.41 0.94 16.11
N LYS A 31 32.04 -0.12 16.85
CA LYS A 31 31.41 -1.32 16.29
C LYS A 31 29.92 -1.09 16.04
N LEU A 32 29.40 -1.72 14.99
CA LEU A 32 27.97 -1.74 14.68
C LEU A 32 27.19 -2.31 15.86
N SER A 33 26.19 -1.56 16.31
CA SER A 33 25.35 -1.90 17.45
C SER A 33 23.97 -2.38 17.00
N SER A 34 23.27 -1.57 16.22
CA SER A 34 21.92 -1.84 15.70
C SER A 34 21.62 -0.92 14.52
N ALA A 35 20.48 -1.10 13.88
CA ALA A 35 19.94 -0.15 12.92
C ALA A 35 18.45 0.05 13.15
N ASP A 36 17.92 1.18 12.71
CA ASP A 36 16.49 1.37 12.56
C ASP A 36 16.18 2.29 11.38
N ILE A 37 14.93 2.22 10.94
CA ILE A 37 14.44 2.89 9.73
C ILE A 37 13.24 3.72 10.14
N GLU A 38 13.30 5.02 9.90
CA GLU A 38 12.12 5.89 9.90
C GLU A 38 11.65 6.09 8.47
N THR A 39 10.32 6.08 8.28
CA THR A 39 9.72 6.31 6.96
C THR A 39 8.80 7.51 6.99
N TYR A 40 8.80 8.28 5.90
CA TYR A 40 8.00 9.49 5.74
C TYR A 40 7.26 9.48 4.41
N LEU A 41 6.10 10.14 4.37
CA LEU A 41 5.42 10.51 3.13
C LEU A 41 5.25 9.37 2.10
N LEU A 42 4.76 8.20 2.52
CA LEU A 42 4.31 7.19 1.56
C LEU A 42 3.24 7.81 0.65
N GLU A 43 3.42 7.71 -0.67
CA GLU A 43 2.51 8.24 -1.68
C GLU A 43 1.22 7.42 -1.75
N LYS A 44 0.29 7.68 -0.83
CA LYS A 44 -0.91 6.84 -0.65
C LYS A 44 -1.80 6.82 -1.88
N SER A 45 -1.91 7.93 -2.61
CA SER A 45 -2.75 8.02 -3.81
C SER A 45 -2.38 7.01 -4.88
N ARG A 46 -1.09 6.64 -4.97
CA ARG A 46 -0.59 5.65 -5.92
C ARG A 46 -1.25 4.28 -5.81
N VAL A 47 -1.77 3.93 -4.64
CA VAL A 47 -2.51 2.68 -4.42
C VAL A 47 -3.80 2.63 -5.26
N THR A 48 -4.44 3.78 -5.49
CA THR A 48 -5.79 3.87 -6.10
C THR A 48 -5.83 4.69 -7.38
N PHE A 49 -4.70 5.23 -7.82
CA PHE A 49 -4.60 6.09 -8.99
C PHE A 49 -3.20 6.03 -9.57
N GLN A 50 -3.11 5.98 -10.90
CA GLN A 50 -1.86 6.07 -11.64
C GLN A 50 -2.06 6.97 -12.86
N LEU A 51 -1.02 7.71 -13.23
CA LEU A 51 -0.96 8.36 -14.54
C LEU A 51 -0.70 7.30 -15.63
N PRO A 52 -1.06 7.57 -16.92
CA PRO A 52 -0.98 6.57 -17.99
C PRO A 52 0.38 5.88 -18.15
N ASN A 53 1.49 6.59 -17.91
CA ASN A 53 2.86 6.08 -18.06
C ASN A 53 3.52 5.73 -16.71
N GLU A 54 2.70 5.40 -15.71
CA GLU A 54 3.17 5.02 -14.37
C GLU A 54 2.56 3.70 -13.93
N ARG A 55 3.23 3.03 -13.00
CA ARG A 55 2.68 1.85 -12.31
C ARG A 55 2.26 2.18 -10.88
N THR A 56 1.44 1.31 -10.30
CA THR A 56 1.32 1.23 -8.84
C THR A 56 2.56 0.57 -8.22
N TYR A 57 2.52 0.30 -6.92
CA TYR A 57 3.63 -0.35 -6.20
C TYR A 57 3.97 -1.74 -6.77
N HIS A 58 5.26 -2.07 -6.80
CA HIS A 58 5.75 -3.30 -7.47
C HIS A 58 5.11 -4.58 -6.94
N ILE A 59 4.80 -4.65 -5.64
CA ILE A 59 4.24 -5.84 -5.00
C ILE A 59 2.99 -6.38 -5.71
N PHE A 60 2.13 -5.51 -6.26
CA PHE A 60 0.93 -5.95 -6.97
C PHE A 60 1.28 -6.79 -8.19
N TYR A 61 2.22 -6.32 -9.00
CA TYR A 61 2.69 -7.03 -10.20
C TYR A 61 3.56 -8.24 -9.87
N GLN A 62 4.37 -8.15 -8.81
CA GLN A 62 5.12 -9.28 -8.27
C GLN A 62 4.19 -10.44 -7.91
N ILE A 63 3.12 -10.18 -7.15
CA ILE A 63 2.10 -11.19 -6.83
C ILE A 63 1.43 -11.72 -8.10
N GLN A 64 1.02 -10.83 -9.02
CA GLN A 64 0.33 -11.19 -10.25
C GLN A 64 1.21 -11.90 -11.28
N SER A 65 2.54 -11.90 -11.13
CA SER A 65 3.47 -12.71 -11.92
C SER A 65 3.15 -14.21 -11.84
N ASN A 66 2.39 -14.63 -10.82
CA ASN A 66 1.99 -16.00 -10.57
C ASN A 66 3.18 -16.96 -10.38
N LYS A 67 4.35 -16.44 -9.98
CA LYS A 67 5.50 -17.28 -9.64
C LYS A 67 5.25 -18.17 -8.42
N LYS A 68 4.37 -17.73 -7.52
CA LYS A 68 3.84 -18.50 -6.38
C LYS A 68 2.31 -18.64 -6.50
N PRO A 69 1.82 -19.69 -7.20
CA PRO A 69 0.38 -19.86 -7.46
C PRO A 69 -0.47 -20.03 -6.20
N ASP A 70 0.12 -20.55 -5.12
CA ASP A 70 -0.49 -20.66 -3.80
C ASP A 70 -0.88 -19.29 -3.23
N ILE A 71 -0.08 -18.25 -3.48
CA ILE A 71 -0.42 -16.88 -3.09
C ILE A 71 -1.59 -16.37 -3.94
N VAL A 72 -1.55 -16.55 -5.26
CA VAL A 72 -2.62 -16.11 -6.17
C VAL A 72 -3.96 -16.76 -5.80
N GLU A 73 -3.96 -18.08 -5.53
CA GLU A 73 -5.14 -18.83 -5.09
C GLU A 73 -5.66 -18.34 -3.73
N MET A 74 -4.77 -18.16 -2.74
CA MET A 74 -5.13 -17.64 -1.42
C MET A 74 -5.79 -16.26 -1.51
N LEU A 75 -5.33 -15.42 -2.43
CA LEU A 75 -5.82 -14.06 -2.61
C LEU A 75 -7.10 -13.98 -3.45
N LEU A 76 -7.55 -15.09 -4.05
CA LEU A 76 -8.73 -15.13 -4.93
C LEU A 76 -8.58 -14.18 -6.13
N ILE A 77 -7.34 -13.99 -6.61
CA ILE A 77 -7.02 -13.12 -7.73
C ILE A 77 -6.69 -13.90 -9.01
N THR A 78 -6.70 -13.20 -10.14
CA THR A 78 -6.13 -13.68 -11.41
C THR A 78 -4.74 -13.10 -11.63
N SER A 79 -4.01 -13.69 -12.57
CA SER A 79 -2.71 -13.18 -13.03
C SER A 79 -2.83 -12.07 -14.08
N ASN A 80 -4.04 -11.58 -14.39
CA ASN A 80 -4.26 -10.52 -15.38
C ASN A 80 -4.44 -9.17 -14.65
N PRO A 81 -3.48 -8.24 -14.74
CA PRO A 81 -3.60 -6.92 -14.11
C PRO A 81 -4.86 -6.14 -14.50
N TYR A 82 -5.35 -6.31 -15.74
CA TYR A 82 -6.55 -5.61 -16.23
C TYR A 82 -7.85 -6.03 -15.56
N ASP A 83 -7.85 -7.15 -14.83
CA ASP A 83 -9.01 -7.55 -14.04
C ASP A 83 -9.20 -6.66 -12.80
N TYR A 84 -8.22 -5.80 -12.46
CA TYR A 84 -8.22 -4.99 -11.24
C TYR A 84 -7.96 -3.51 -11.52
N HIS A 85 -8.98 -2.69 -11.31
CA HIS A 85 -8.94 -1.27 -11.69
C HIS A 85 -7.77 -0.50 -11.07
N TYR A 86 -7.47 -0.76 -9.79
CA TYR A 86 -6.40 -0.06 -9.05
C TYR A 86 -4.97 -0.44 -9.45
N THR A 87 -4.79 -1.51 -10.25
CA THR A 87 -3.47 -1.96 -10.71
C THR A 87 -3.29 -1.78 -12.22
N SER A 88 -4.28 -1.20 -12.92
CA SER A 88 -4.30 -1.15 -14.38
C SER A 88 -4.76 0.20 -14.96
N MET A 89 -4.66 1.31 -14.22
CA MET A 89 -4.96 2.63 -14.79
C MET A 89 -3.84 3.18 -15.67
N GLY A 90 -2.60 2.75 -15.42
CA GLY A 90 -1.42 3.12 -16.18
C GLY A 90 -0.72 1.90 -16.77
N GLU A 91 0.61 1.89 -16.70
CA GLU A 91 1.44 0.77 -17.13
C GLU A 91 1.24 -0.43 -16.20
N ILE A 92 1.43 -1.63 -16.76
CA ILE A 92 1.33 -2.89 -16.00
C ILE A 92 2.62 -3.71 -16.03
N SER A 93 3.59 -3.32 -16.84
CA SER A 93 4.86 -4.01 -16.99
C SER A 93 6.00 -3.01 -17.16
N VAL A 94 7.21 -3.38 -16.73
CA VAL A 94 8.40 -2.55 -16.87
C VAL A 94 9.52 -3.41 -17.40
N LYS A 95 10.15 -3.00 -18.51
CA LYS A 95 11.13 -3.83 -19.24
C LYS A 95 12.37 -4.18 -18.42
N SER A 96 12.73 -3.35 -17.44
CA SER A 96 13.92 -3.50 -16.61
C SER A 96 13.68 -4.34 -15.35
N ILE A 97 12.43 -4.77 -15.09
CA ILE A 97 12.05 -5.46 -13.85
C ILE A 97 11.38 -6.80 -14.21
N ASP A 98 11.91 -7.90 -13.68
CA ASP A 98 11.26 -9.21 -13.70
C ASP A 98 10.44 -9.39 -12.42
N ASP A 99 9.14 -9.10 -12.50
CA ASP A 99 8.23 -9.18 -11.35
C ASP A 99 8.16 -10.61 -10.74
N ALA A 100 8.47 -11.67 -11.50
CA ALA A 100 8.49 -13.05 -11.00
C ALA A 100 9.73 -13.35 -10.16
N GLU A 101 10.91 -12.91 -10.61
CA GLU A 101 12.15 -13.02 -9.81
C GLU A 101 12.07 -12.16 -8.55
N GLU A 102 11.55 -10.94 -8.68
CA GLU A 102 11.38 -10.01 -7.57
C GLU A 102 10.37 -10.51 -6.51
N LEU A 103 9.33 -11.26 -6.92
CA LEU A 103 8.44 -11.92 -5.95
C LEU A 103 9.20 -12.94 -5.10
N MET A 104 10.08 -13.74 -5.70
CA MET A 104 10.86 -14.73 -4.97
C MET A 104 11.81 -14.08 -3.97
N ALA A 105 12.51 -13.02 -4.41
CA ALA A 105 13.40 -12.25 -3.54
C ALA A 105 12.63 -11.59 -2.38
N THR A 106 11.45 -11.03 -2.65
CA THR A 106 10.59 -10.42 -1.63
C THR A 106 10.09 -11.45 -0.62
N ASP A 107 9.63 -12.62 -1.11
CA ASP A 107 9.14 -13.70 -0.25
C ASP A 107 10.24 -14.26 0.65
N GLU A 108 11.45 -14.48 0.11
CA GLU A 108 12.62 -14.91 0.88
C GLU A 108 13.05 -13.85 1.91
N ALA A 109 13.03 -12.57 1.53
CA ALA A 109 13.37 -11.48 2.44
C ALA A 109 12.42 -11.42 3.64
N ILE A 110 11.12 -11.68 3.45
CA ILE A 110 10.14 -11.77 4.55
C ILE A 110 10.53 -12.88 5.54
N ASP A 111 11.00 -14.03 5.05
CA ASP A 111 11.44 -15.14 5.92
C ASP A 111 12.74 -14.80 6.67
N ILE A 112 13.73 -14.21 5.99
CA ILE A 112 15.00 -13.79 6.59
C ILE A 112 14.78 -12.76 7.71
N LEU A 113 13.82 -11.84 7.50
CA LEU A 113 13.44 -10.83 8.48
C LEU A 113 12.65 -11.41 9.67
N GLY A 114 12.30 -12.69 9.63
CA GLY A 114 11.69 -13.41 10.75
C GLY A 114 10.21 -13.13 10.96
N PHE A 115 9.50 -12.73 9.90
CA PHE A 115 8.04 -12.76 9.91
C PHE A 115 7.57 -14.20 9.99
N ASN A 116 6.59 -14.49 10.84
CA ASN A 116 6.03 -15.82 10.90
C ASN A 116 5.07 -16.06 9.72
N GLN A 117 4.62 -17.31 9.53
CA GLN A 117 3.75 -17.66 8.41
C GLN A 117 2.42 -16.90 8.42
N GLU A 118 1.81 -16.68 9.59
CA GLU A 118 0.55 -15.94 9.71
C GLU A 118 0.74 -14.47 9.31
N GLU A 119 1.84 -13.86 9.73
CA GLU A 119 2.22 -12.49 9.37
C GLU A 119 2.48 -12.36 7.86
N LYS A 120 3.24 -13.28 7.27
CA LYS A 120 3.49 -13.32 5.82
C LYS A 120 2.18 -13.44 5.04
N MET A 121 1.30 -14.38 5.44
CA MET A 121 -0.02 -14.53 4.82
C MET A 121 -0.87 -13.27 5.00
N GLY A 122 -0.82 -12.63 6.17
CA GLY A 122 -1.50 -11.36 6.45
C GLY A 122 -1.05 -10.23 5.53
N ILE A 123 0.25 -10.08 5.30
CA ILE A 123 0.82 -9.10 4.36
C ILE A 123 0.22 -9.29 2.97
N TYR A 124 0.24 -10.52 2.45
CA TYR A 124 -0.32 -10.82 1.13
C TYR A 124 -1.84 -10.60 1.10
N LYS A 125 -2.59 -11.08 2.10
CA LYS A 125 -4.05 -10.92 2.17
C LYS A 125 -4.49 -9.46 2.17
N LEU A 126 -3.85 -8.62 2.97
CA LEU A 126 -4.14 -7.19 3.00
C LEU A 126 -3.79 -6.49 1.67
N THR A 127 -2.74 -6.96 0.99
CA THR A 127 -2.37 -6.47 -0.34
C THR A 127 -3.39 -6.87 -1.41
N GLY A 128 -3.78 -8.15 -1.46
CA GLY A 128 -4.81 -8.65 -2.39
C GLY A 128 -6.19 -8.03 -2.16
N ALA A 129 -6.56 -7.76 -0.89
CA ALA A 129 -7.78 -7.01 -0.58
C ALA A 129 -7.78 -5.61 -1.21
N GLY A 130 -6.60 -4.96 -1.28
CA GLY A 130 -6.39 -3.70 -1.99
C GLY A 130 -6.85 -3.73 -3.45
N MET A 131 -6.62 -4.85 -4.14
CA MET A 131 -7.01 -5.04 -5.54
C MET A 131 -8.52 -5.19 -5.68
N HIS A 132 -9.14 -6.02 -4.84
CA HIS A 132 -10.60 -6.23 -4.84
C HIS A 132 -11.39 -4.99 -4.43
N TYR A 133 -10.85 -4.14 -3.55
CA TYR A 133 -11.48 -2.85 -3.22
C TYR A 133 -11.77 -2.02 -4.48
N GLY A 134 -10.84 -2.00 -5.46
CA GLY A 134 -11.00 -1.25 -6.71
C GLY A 134 -12.11 -1.77 -7.64
N ASN A 135 -12.57 -3.00 -7.40
CA ASN A 135 -13.56 -3.68 -8.25
C ASN A 135 -14.96 -3.74 -7.64
N MET A 136 -15.13 -3.35 -6.37
CA MET A 136 -16.45 -3.32 -5.73
C MET A 136 -17.38 -2.35 -6.49
N LYS A 137 -18.56 -2.81 -6.89
CA LYS A 137 -19.52 -2.02 -7.67
C LYS A 137 -20.73 -1.61 -6.84
N PHE A 138 -21.16 -0.37 -7.05
CA PHE A 138 -22.32 0.21 -6.40
C PHE A 138 -23.17 0.95 -7.41
N LYS A 139 -24.48 0.93 -7.18
CA LYS A 139 -25.48 1.66 -7.99
C LYS A 139 -26.39 2.47 -7.10
N GLN A 140 -27.06 3.44 -7.70
CA GLN A 140 -28.07 4.23 -7.03
C GLN A 140 -29.37 3.43 -6.93
N LYS A 141 -29.99 3.43 -5.76
CA LYS A 141 -31.32 2.85 -5.57
C LYS A 141 -32.37 3.58 -6.42
N PRO A 142 -33.34 2.87 -7.01
CA PRO A 142 -34.43 3.53 -7.71
C PRO A 142 -35.20 4.47 -6.77
N ARG A 143 -35.33 5.75 -7.16
CA ARG A 143 -36.09 6.81 -6.44
C ARG A 143 -35.46 7.29 -5.12
N GLU A 144 -34.23 6.90 -4.80
CA GLU A 144 -33.48 7.39 -3.64
C GLU A 144 -32.07 7.82 -4.07
N ASP A 145 -31.44 8.79 -3.39
CA ASP A 145 -30.03 9.14 -3.63
C ASP A 145 -29.04 8.19 -2.94
N GLN A 146 -29.55 7.12 -2.34
CA GLN A 146 -28.76 6.15 -1.59
C GLN A 146 -28.09 5.12 -2.52
N ALA A 147 -26.84 4.78 -2.21
CA ALA A 147 -26.11 3.69 -2.85
C ALA A 147 -26.55 2.31 -2.31
N GLU A 148 -26.56 1.33 -3.20
CA GLU A 148 -26.61 -0.10 -2.88
C GLU A 148 -25.54 -0.87 -3.66
N SER A 149 -25.17 -2.06 -3.20
CA SER A 149 -24.21 -2.89 -3.92
C SER A 149 -24.77 -3.36 -5.26
N ASP A 150 -23.92 -3.37 -6.28
CA ASP A 150 -24.23 -3.91 -7.61
C ASP A 150 -23.46 -5.21 -7.83
N GLY A 151 -23.86 -6.24 -7.06
CA GLY A 151 -23.10 -7.47 -6.88
C GLY A 151 -22.24 -7.42 -5.62
N THR A 152 -21.92 -8.60 -5.07
CA THR A 152 -21.16 -8.72 -3.81
C THR A 152 -19.86 -9.48 -3.95
N GLU A 153 -19.53 -9.99 -5.14
CA GLU A 153 -18.37 -10.89 -5.33
C GLU A 153 -17.06 -10.27 -4.78
N ASP A 154 -16.69 -9.07 -5.20
CA ASP A 154 -15.48 -8.42 -4.69
C ASP A 154 -15.62 -7.99 -3.22
N ALA A 155 -16.83 -7.66 -2.75
CA ALA A 155 -17.07 -7.37 -1.34
C ALA A 155 -16.84 -8.62 -0.47
N ASP A 156 -17.29 -9.79 -0.94
CA ASP A 156 -17.10 -11.08 -0.29
C ASP A 156 -15.62 -11.46 -0.26
N LYS A 157 -14.88 -11.24 -1.36
CA LYS A 157 -13.42 -11.46 -1.42
C LYS A 157 -12.66 -10.53 -0.49
N VAL A 158 -12.95 -9.22 -0.50
CA VAL A 158 -12.37 -8.25 0.46
C VAL A 158 -12.63 -8.71 1.89
N SER A 159 -13.88 -9.04 2.22
CA SER A 159 -14.25 -9.46 3.57
C SER A 159 -13.57 -10.75 3.99
N TYR A 160 -13.43 -11.74 3.10
CA TYR A 160 -12.68 -12.96 3.38
C TYR A 160 -11.21 -12.66 3.71
N LEU A 161 -10.53 -11.85 2.89
CA LEU A 161 -9.12 -11.53 3.08
C LEU A 161 -8.87 -10.67 4.33
N MET A 162 -9.81 -9.78 4.66
CA MET A 162 -9.73 -8.87 5.82
C MET A 162 -10.27 -9.51 7.12
N GLY A 163 -10.87 -10.70 7.06
CA GLY A 163 -11.51 -11.34 8.21
C GLY A 163 -12.77 -10.61 8.71
N LEU A 164 -13.55 -10.04 7.80
CA LEU A 164 -14.75 -9.25 8.08
C LEU A 164 -16.02 -9.99 7.64
N ASN A 165 -17.19 -9.56 8.15
CA ASN A 165 -18.47 -9.96 7.59
C ASN A 165 -18.79 -9.11 6.34
N SER A 166 -19.14 -9.73 5.22
CA SER A 166 -19.44 -9.03 3.96
C SER A 166 -20.67 -8.14 4.05
N SER A 167 -21.75 -8.62 4.67
CA SER A 167 -22.97 -7.82 4.78
C SER A 167 -22.76 -6.60 5.68
N ASP A 168 -21.96 -6.73 6.74
CA ASP A 168 -21.58 -5.59 7.59
C ASP A 168 -20.65 -4.61 6.88
N LEU A 169 -19.73 -5.08 6.03
CA LEU A 169 -18.88 -4.21 5.21
C LEU A 169 -19.72 -3.36 4.26
N VAL A 170 -20.57 -4.00 3.45
CA VAL A 170 -21.45 -3.30 2.49
C VAL A 170 -22.39 -2.34 3.22
N LYS A 171 -22.99 -2.79 4.33
CA LYS A 171 -23.86 -1.93 5.16
C LYS A 171 -23.10 -0.73 5.71
N SER A 172 -21.89 -0.92 6.20
CA SER A 172 -21.07 0.16 6.78
C SER A 172 -20.60 1.16 5.72
N LEU A 173 -20.40 0.73 4.47
CA LEU A 173 -20.07 1.60 3.34
C LEU A 173 -21.28 2.45 2.92
N CYS A 174 -22.45 1.83 2.72
CA CYS A 174 -23.66 2.53 2.26
C CYS A 174 -24.34 3.33 3.38
N ASN A 175 -24.22 2.89 4.63
CA ASN A 175 -24.91 3.40 5.81
C ASN A 175 -24.00 3.47 7.05
N PRO A 176 -22.89 4.22 7.00
CA PRO A 176 -22.02 4.40 8.16
C PRO A 176 -22.75 5.05 9.33
N ARG A 177 -22.36 4.66 10.54
CA ARG A 177 -22.79 5.31 11.79
C ARG A 177 -21.85 6.46 12.10
N VAL A 178 -22.38 7.67 12.17
CA VAL A 178 -21.62 8.89 12.48
C VAL A 178 -21.99 9.35 13.88
N LYS A 179 -20.98 9.70 14.68
CA LYS A 179 -21.20 10.27 16.01
C LYS A 179 -21.60 11.74 15.89
N VAL A 180 -22.75 12.10 16.43
CA VAL A 180 -23.28 13.47 16.47
C VAL A 180 -23.57 13.81 17.92
N GLY A 181 -22.70 14.63 18.54
CA GLY A 181 -22.72 14.85 19.98
C GLY A 181 -22.42 13.54 20.74
N ASN A 182 -23.38 13.09 21.55
CA ASN A 182 -23.28 11.84 22.32
C ASN A 182 -23.98 10.64 21.67
N GLU A 183 -24.67 10.83 20.54
CA GLU A 183 -25.44 9.78 19.86
C GLU A 183 -24.78 9.34 18.55
N PHE A 184 -25.17 8.16 18.06
CA PHE A 184 -24.76 7.65 16.75
C PHE A 184 -25.96 7.59 15.83
N VAL A 185 -25.86 8.30 14.70
CA VAL A 185 -26.90 8.34 13.68
C VAL A 185 -26.40 7.64 12.42
N THR A 186 -27.27 6.87 11.78
CA THR A 186 -26.99 6.24 10.49
C THR A 186 -27.12 7.27 9.39
N LYS A 187 -26.09 7.42 8.55
CA LYS A 187 -26.08 8.34 7.42
C LYS A 187 -26.02 7.56 6.10
N SER A 188 -27.05 7.68 5.27
CA SER A 188 -27.03 7.15 3.90
C SER A 188 -25.99 7.87 3.04
N GLN A 189 -25.22 7.11 2.26
CA GLN A 189 -24.25 7.63 1.30
C GLN A 189 -24.78 7.49 -0.12
N ASN A 190 -24.43 8.43 -0.99
CA ASN A 190 -24.60 8.26 -2.44
C ASN A 190 -23.43 7.44 -3.04
N VAL A 191 -23.56 7.04 -4.31
CA VAL A 191 -22.59 6.15 -4.97
C VAL A 191 -21.17 6.74 -4.97
N GLN A 192 -21.03 8.03 -5.26
CA GLN A 192 -19.72 8.69 -5.29
C GLN A 192 -19.05 8.71 -3.90
N GLN A 193 -19.84 8.95 -2.84
CA GLN A 193 -19.34 8.94 -1.47
C GLN A 193 -18.86 7.54 -1.03
N VAL A 194 -19.55 6.49 -1.49
CA VAL A 194 -19.12 5.10 -1.26
C VAL A 194 -17.79 4.83 -1.95
N TYR A 195 -17.65 5.17 -3.24
CA TYR A 195 -16.37 5.00 -3.96
C TYR A 195 -15.23 5.79 -3.33
N ASN A 196 -15.47 7.03 -2.89
CA ASN A 196 -14.48 7.81 -2.16
C ASN A 196 -14.03 7.13 -0.87
N SER A 197 -14.98 6.51 -0.14
CA SER A 197 -14.72 5.77 1.10
C SER A 197 -13.91 4.49 0.84
N ILE A 198 -14.23 3.76 -0.23
CA ILE A 198 -13.48 2.56 -0.65
C ILE A 198 -12.03 2.91 -1.00
N GLY A 199 -11.83 3.96 -1.82
CA GLY A 199 -10.48 4.43 -2.13
C GLY A 199 -9.74 4.93 -0.89
N ALA A 200 -10.42 5.57 0.07
CA ALA A 200 -9.80 5.95 1.34
C ALA A 200 -9.42 4.73 2.20
N LEU A 201 -10.26 3.69 2.24
CA LEU A 201 -9.98 2.45 2.96
C LEU A 201 -8.79 1.71 2.36
N ALA A 202 -8.76 1.51 1.03
CA ALA A 202 -7.64 0.85 0.36
C ALA A 202 -6.30 1.53 0.67
N ARG A 203 -6.26 2.87 0.55
CA ARG A 203 -5.08 3.68 0.89
C ARG A 203 -4.67 3.57 2.36
N SER A 204 -5.64 3.61 3.27
CA SER A 204 -5.41 3.52 4.72
C SER A 204 -4.90 2.15 5.14
N VAL A 205 -5.48 1.07 4.60
CA VAL A 205 -5.02 -0.30 4.85
C VAL A 205 -3.59 -0.48 4.36
N TYR A 206 -3.29 -0.06 3.14
CA TYR A 206 -1.95 -0.16 2.56
C TYR A 206 -0.92 0.64 3.36
N GLU A 207 -1.22 1.88 3.74
CA GLU A 207 -0.34 2.70 4.59
C GLU A 207 -0.06 2.03 5.94
N LYS A 208 -1.11 1.56 6.63
CA LYS A 208 -0.97 0.91 7.93
C LYS A 208 -0.17 -0.39 7.82
N LEU A 209 -0.37 -1.16 6.75
CA LEU A 209 0.43 -2.34 6.45
C LEU A 209 1.90 -1.96 6.29
N PHE A 210 2.21 -0.97 5.46
CA PHE A 210 3.59 -0.52 5.22
C PHE A 210 4.28 -0.05 6.51
N LEU A 211 3.63 0.78 7.31
CA LEU A 211 4.16 1.27 8.59
C LEU A 211 4.36 0.13 9.61
N TRP A 212 3.44 -0.84 9.62
CA TRP A 212 3.57 -2.02 10.46
C TRP A 212 4.75 -2.89 10.02
N MET A 213 4.96 -3.09 8.71
CA MET A 213 6.12 -3.82 8.19
C MET A 213 7.43 -3.13 8.59
N VAL A 214 7.52 -1.81 8.50
CA VAL A 214 8.69 -1.03 8.97
C VAL A 214 8.92 -1.26 10.47
N THR A 215 7.85 -1.25 11.26
CA THR A 215 7.94 -1.53 12.71
C THR A 215 8.48 -2.93 12.98
N ARG A 216 8.00 -3.96 12.27
CA ARG A 216 8.49 -5.34 12.41
C ARG A 216 9.94 -5.49 11.96
N ILE A 217 10.33 -4.83 10.88
CA ILE A 217 11.73 -4.77 10.41
C ILE A 217 12.63 -4.15 11.48
N ASN A 218 12.23 -3.02 12.06
CA ASN A 218 13.00 -2.37 13.12
C ASN A 218 13.17 -3.25 14.36
N GLN A 219 12.14 -4.01 14.75
CA GLN A 219 12.26 -4.98 15.85
C GLN A 219 13.31 -6.06 15.56
N ARG A 220 13.51 -6.43 14.28
CA ARG A 220 14.52 -7.41 13.89
C ARG A 220 15.93 -6.80 13.85
N LEU A 221 16.06 -5.53 13.47
CA LEU A 221 17.33 -4.79 13.41
C LEU A 221 17.80 -4.29 14.78
N ASP A 222 16.90 -4.24 15.76
CA ASP A 222 17.22 -3.86 17.13
C ASP A 222 18.09 -4.93 17.83
N THR A 223 19.02 -4.46 18.66
CA THR A 223 19.88 -5.31 19.48
C THR A 223 19.98 -4.73 20.89
N LYS A 224 20.39 -5.55 21.86
CA LYS A 224 20.60 -5.10 23.24
C LYS A 224 21.92 -4.31 23.44
N GLN A 225 22.66 -4.03 22.37
CA GLN A 225 23.93 -3.32 22.46
C GLN A 225 23.69 -1.83 22.72
N SER A 226 24.65 -1.16 23.38
CA SER A 226 24.53 0.27 23.64
C SER A 226 24.56 1.07 22.33
N ARG A 227 23.70 2.08 22.23
CA ARG A 227 23.63 3.02 21.11
C ARG A 227 24.19 4.35 21.58
N GLN A 228 25.38 4.73 21.12
CA GLN A 228 26.01 5.98 21.56
C GLN A 228 26.06 7.04 20.45
N TYR A 229 26.28 6.59 19.21
CA TYR A 229 26.34 7.44 18.03
C TYR A 229 25.57 6.77 16.89
N PHE A 230 25.14 7.53 15.89
CA PHE A 230 24.60 6.97 14.65
C PHE A 230 25.04 7.77 13.43
N ILE A 231 25.08 7.09 12.29
CA ILE A 231 25.14 7.72 10.96
C ILE A 231 23.75 7.59 10.35
N GLY A 232 23.15 8.72 10.01
CA GLY A 232 21.85 8.77 9.36
C GLY A 232 22.01 8.86 7.85
N VAL A 233 21.39 7.93 7.11
CA VAL A 233 21.31 7.95 5.66
C VAL A 233 19.89 8.29 5.27
N LEU A 234 19.69 9.47 4.68
CA LEU A 234 18.41 9.88 4.13
C LEU A 234 18.35 9.52 2.65
N ASP A 235 17.35 8.71 2.30
CA ASP A 235 17.01 8.31 0.94
C ASP A 235 15.55 8.70 0.71
N ILE A 236 15.32 9.70 -0.13
CA ILE A 236 14.00 10.21 -0.47
C ILE A 236 13.95 10.49 -1.97
N ALA A 237 12.74 10.40 -2.55
CA ALA A 237 12.52 10.82 -3.93
C ALA A 237 13.12 12.22 -4.18
N GLY A 238 13.85 12.35 -5.28
CA GLY A 238 14.39 13.62 -5.73
C GLY A 238 13.28 14.58 -6.21
N PHE A 239 13.69 15.77 -6.63
CA PHE A 239 12.79 16.77 -7.18
C PHE A 239 12.16 16.27 -8.49
N GLU A 240 10.83 16.38 -8.60
CA GLU A 240 10.05 15.88 -9.73
C GLU A 240 9.47 17.02 -10.57
N ILE A 241 9.71 16.98 -11.88
CA ILE A 241 9.23 17.99 -12.85
C ILE A 241 8.64 17.26 -14.04
N PHE A 242 7.31 17.20 -14.07
CA PHE A 242 6.52 16.65 -15.18
C PHE A 242 5.61 17.72 -15.80
N ASP A 243 5.00 17.40 -16.94
CA ASP A 243 4.00 18.27 -17.59
C ASP A 243 2.76 18.48 -16.70
N PHE A 244 2.43 17.48 -15.87
CA PHE A 244 1.37 17.52 -14.88
C PHE A 244 1.90 17.02 -13.53
N ASN A 245 1.90 17.87 -12.51
CA ASN A 245 2.36 17.55 -11.16
C ASN A 245 1.14 17.54 -10.22
N THR A 246 0.96 16.47 -9.45
CA THR A 246 -0.13 16.36 -8.48
C THR A 246 0.25 17.00 -7.13
N PHE A 247 -0.65 16.92 -6.15
CA PHE A 247 -0.38 17.36 -4.79
C PHE A 247 0.81 16.61 -4.17
N GLU A 248 1.01 15.35 -4.53
CA GLU A 248 2.12 14.52 -4.06
C GLU A 248 3.48 15.02 -4.54
N GLN A 249 3.59 15.43 -5.82
CA GLN A 249 4.80 16.09 -6.33
C GLN A 249 5.08 17.40 -5.60
N LEU A 250 4.05 18.21 -5.28
CA LEU A 250 4.23 19.42 -4.49
C LEU A 250 4.82 19.10 -3.09
N CYS A 251 4.31 18.07 -2.42
CA CYS A 251 4.83 17.64 -1.12
C CYS A 251 6.31 17.21 -1.20
N ILE A 252 6.66 16.38 -2.20
CA ILE A 252 8.04 15.91 -2.38
C ILE A 252 8.98 17.06 -2.76
N ASN A 253 8.57 17.95 -3.65
CA ASN A 253 9.38 19.08 -4.09
C ASN A 253 9.59 20.08 -2.94
N PHE A 254 8.57 20.31 -2.11
CA PHE A 254 8.72 21.14 -0.92
C PHE A 254 9.71 20.55 0.09
N THR A 255 9.72 19.22 0.29
CA THR A 255 10.75 18.56 1.10
C THR A 255 12.14 18.70 0.49
N ASN A 256 12.29 18.53 -0.82
CA ASN A 256 13.57 18.71 -1.51
C ASN A 256 14.09 20.15 -1.39
N GLU A 257 13.21 21.15 -1.49
CA GLU A 257 13.57 22.56 -1.29
C GLU A 257 14.15 22.81 0.11
N LYS A 258 13.61 22.13 1.13
CA LYS A 258 14.12 22.19 2.50
C LYS A 258 15.43 21.44 2.70
N LEU A 259 15.70 20.38 1.93
CA LEU A 259 16.97 19.66 1.97
C LEU A 259 18.11 20.43 1.27
N GLN A 260 17.78 21.29 0.31
CA GLN A 260 18.74 22.07 -0.45
C GLN A 260 19.20 23.36 0.27
N GLN A 261 18.39 23.88 1.20
CA GLN A 261 18.70 25.04 2.05
C GLN A 261 19.79 24.74 3.07
#